data_AF-A0A2A6FS79-F1
#
_entry.id   AF-A0A2A6FS79-F1
#
_cell.length_a   1.000
_cell.length_b   1.000
_cell.length_c   1.000
_cell.angle_alpha   90.00
_cell.angle_beta   90.00
_cell.angle_gamma   90.00
#
_symmetry.space_group_name_H-M   'P 1'
#
loop_
_entity.id
_entity.type
_entity.pdbx_description
1 polymer ?
#
loop_
_entity_poly.entity_id
_entity_poly.type
_entity_poly.pdbx_seq_one_letter_code
_entity_poly.pdbx_strand_id
1 'polypeptide(L)'
;MTVTLHSTPVVIANWTADATGRVGGNVTIPAATAPGAHTIKLDGLTSGVSTSQPITVTAALAETGFEVALPLMVAFGALAFGGLAFAFAYRRRRLALSSPEQG
;
A
#
# COMPACT_ATOMS: atom_id res chain seq x y z
N MET A 1 29.64 -3.75 -20.59
CA MET A 1 30.05 -2.46 -20.00
C MET A 1 29.12 -2.21 -18.81
N THR A 2 29.64 -2.06 -17.59
CA THR A 2 28.81 -1.96 -16.37
C THR A 2 28.94 -0.55 -15.79
N VAL A 3 27.82 0.16 -15.77
CA VAL A 3 27.67 1.49 -15.18
C VAL A 3 26.50 1.39 -14.22
N THR A 4 26.76 1.62 -12.93
CA THR A 4 25.75 1.64 -11.86
C THR A 4 25.77 3.01 -11.21
N LEU A 5 24.63 3.70 -11.22
CA LEU A 5 24.39 4.86 -10.38
C LEU A 5 23.02 4.72 -9.68
N HIS A 6 23.11 4.98 -8.39
CA HIS A 6 22.07 5.04 -7.36
C HIS A 6 20.79 5.78 -7.79
N SER A 7 19.68 5.38 -7.17
CA SER A 7 18.29 5.78 -7.43
C SER A 7 17.62 4.84 -8.41
N THR A 8 16.78 3.94 -7.90
CA THR A 8 15.94 3.01 -8.66
C THR A 8 15.25 3.76 -9.80
N PRO A 9 15.72 3.64 -11.06
CA PRO A 9 15.03 4.24 -12.17
C PRO A 9 13.74 3.44 -12.31
N VAL A 10 12.61 4.06 -11.97
CA VAL A 10 11.30 3.45 -12.18
C VAL A 10 10.93 3.69 -13.62
N VAL A 11 10.81 2.61 -14.39
CA VAL A 11 10.24 2.68 -15.73
C VAL A 11 8.74 2.95 -15.59
N ILE A 12 8.35 4.18 -15.87
CA ILE A 12 6.96 4.66 -15.75
C ILE A 12 6.16 4.47 -17.05
N ALA A 13 6.83 4.30 -18.19
CA ALA A 13 6.20 4.00 -19.48
C ALA A 13 7.22 3.42 -20.47
N ASN A 14 6.73 2.59 -21.39
CA ASN A 14 7.45 2.16 -22.59
C ASN A 14 6.67 2.66 -23.81
N TRP A 15 7.30 3.51 -24.61
CA TRP A 15 6.71 3.99 -25.86
C TRP A 15 7.58 3.62 -27.04
N THR A 16 6.95 3.23 -28.14
CA THR A 16 7.59 3.07 -29.45
C THR A 16 7.51 4.39 -30.21
N ALA A 17 8.64 4.86 -30.72
CA ALA A 17 8.69 5.98 -31.64
C ALA A 17 8.03 5.59 -32.97
N ASP A 18 7.31 6.54 -33.59
CA ASP A 18 6.74 6.37 -34.92
C ASP A 18 7.82 6.44 -36.02
N ALA A 19 7.41 6.27 -37.28
CA ALA A 19 8.31 6.32 -38.45
C ALA A 19 9.01 7.69 -38.63
N THR A 20 8.56 8.73 -37.93
CA THR A 20 9.17 10.06 -37.91
C THR A 20 10.06 10.31 -36.69
N GLY A 21 10.22 9.32 -35.80
CA GLY A 21 10.97 9.44 -34.56
C GLY A 21 10.20 10.18 -33.45
N ARG A 22 8.90 10.43 -33.63
CA ARG A 22 8.08 11.05 -32.59
C ARG A 22 7.59 10.01 -31.61
N VAL A 23 7.63 10.40 -30.34
CA VAL A 23 7.11 9.62 -29.22
C VAL A 23 6.10 10.50 -28.51
N GLY A 24 4.87 10.03 -28.36
CA GLY A 24 3.79 10.77 -27.72
C GLY A 24 2.87 9.84 -26.96
N GLY A 25 2.51 10.23 -25.74
CA GLY A 25 1.64 9.45 -24.88
C GLY A 25 1.46 10.08 -23.51
N ASN A 26 0.56 9.50 -22.73
CA ASN A 26 0.37 9.86 -21.33
C ASN A 26 1.20 8.93 -20.45
N VAL A 27 1.86 9.50 -19.44
CA VAL A 27 2.57 8.76 -18.41
C VAL A 27 1.97 9.10 -17.05
N THR A 28 1.82 8.09 -16.20
CA THR A 28 1.30 8.27 -14.85
C THR A 28 2.48 8.25 -13.87
N ILE A 29 2.61 9.32 -13.08
CA ILE A 29 3.60 9.38 -12.00
C ILE A 29 3.08 8.51 -10.83
N PRO A 30 3.87 7.54 -10.33
CA PRO A 30 3.46 6.71 -9.21
C PRO A 30 3.12 7.55 -7.96
N ALA A 31 2.09 7.13 -7.22
CA ALA A 31 1.66 7.82 -6.00
C ALA A 31 2.76 7.84 -4.91
N ALA A 32 3.62 6.82 -4.89
CA ALA A 32 4.77 6.72 -3.99
C ALA A 32 5.94 7.64 -4.37
N THR A 33 5.86 8.38 -5.49
CA THR A 33 6.91 9.34 -5.86
C THR A 33 6.90 10.50 -4.88
N ALA A 34 8.02 10.68 -4.17
CA ALA A 34 8.17 11.77 -3.22
C ALA A 34 7.97 13.14 -3.90
N PRO A 35 7.36 14.13 -3.24
CA PRO A 35 7.27 15.49 -3.77
C PRO A 35 8.66 16.10 -3.95
N GLY A 36 8.83 16.90 -4.99
CA GLY A 36 10.08 17.61 -5.25
C GLY A 36 10.49 17.62 -6.71
N ALA A 37 11.75 17.99 -6.93
CA ALA A 37 12.35 18.03 -8.27
C ALA A 37 12.69 16.62 -8.74
N HIS A 38 12.16 16.25 -9.91
CA HIS A 38 12.44 14.98 -10.58
C HIS A 38 12.81 15.23 -12.04
N THR A 39 13.45 14.23 -12.65
CA THR A 39 13.83 14.29 -14.06
C THR A 39 13.18 13.12 -14.79
N ILE A 40 12.37 13.42 -15.81
CA ILE A 40 11.92 12.39 -16.75
C ILE A 40 13.03 12.20 -17.77
N LYS A 41 13.47 10.96 -17.95
CA LYS A 41 14.43 10.55 -18.98
C LYS A 41 13.73 9.65 -19.99
N LEU A 42 13.88 9.97 -21.27
CA LEU A 42 13.45 9.14 -22.37
C LEU A 42 14.70 8.60 -23.06
N ASP A 43 14.84 7.27 -23.07
CA ASP A 43 15.95 6.56 -23.70
C ASP A 43 15.46 5.84 -24.96
N GLY A 44 15.98 6.22 -26.12
CA GLY A 44 15.72 5.55 -27.39
C GLY A 44 16.51 4.26 -27.49
N LEU A 45 15.87 3.12 -27.22
CA LEU A 45 16.53 1.80 -27.15
C LEU A 45 17.25 1.41 -28.46
N THR A 46 16.69 1.80 -29.61
CA THR A 46 17.24 1.51 -30.94
C THR A 46 18.18 2.60 -31.45
N SER A 47 17.89 3.87 -31.15
CA SER A 47 18.65 5.02 -31.67
C SER A 47 19.83 5.42 -30.78
N GLY A 48 19.86 4.98 -29.52
CA GLY A 48 20.84 5.40 -28.52
C GLY A 48 20.70 6.87 -28.08
N VAL A 49 19.65 7.56 -28.53
CA VAL A 49 19.41 8.97 -28.18
C VAL A 49 18.68 9.05 -26.85
N SER A 50 19.20 9.87 -25.94
CA SER A 50 18.55 10.18 -24.66
C SER A 50 18.11 11.63 -24.64
N THR A 51 16.92 11.90 -24.12
CA THR A 51 16.47 13.25 -23.79
C THR A 51 15.94 13.29 -22.36
N SER A 52 16.06 14.44 -21.70
CA SER A 52 15.62 14.62 -20.32
C SER A 52 14.86 15.92 -20.16
N GLN A 53 13.85 15.89 -19.29
CA GLN A 53 13.04 17.06 -18.98
C GLN A 53 12.82 17.17 -17.46
N PRO A 54 13.12 18.34 -16.86
CA PRO A 54 12.86 18.55 -15.44
C PRO A 54 11.36 18.71 -15.18
N ILE A 55 10.88 18.09 -14.11
CA ILE A 55 9.51 18.21 -13.63
C ILE A 55 9.50 18.44 -12.11
N THR A 56 8.43 19.06 -11.62
CA THR A 56 8.19 19.21 -10.17
C THR A 56 6.95 18.41 -9.79
N VAL A 57 7.12 17.42 -8.92
CA VAL A 57 6.01 16.66 -8.34
C VAL A 57 5.51 17.43 -7.11
N THR A 58 4.26 17.90 -7.17
CA THR A 58 3.68 18.77 -6.14
C THR A 58 2.86 18.04 -5.09
N ALA A 59 2.44 16.79 -5.35
CA ALA A 59 1.59 16.03 -4.45
C ALA A 59 2.29 14.76 -3.95
N ALA A 60 2.39 14.63 -2.63
CA ALA A 60 2.52 13.32 -1.99
C ALA A 60 1.11 12.82 -1.82
N LEU A 61 0.74 11.72 -2.49
CA LEU A 61 -0.46 11.03 -2.05
C LEU A 61 -0.14 10.49 -0.65
N ALA A 62 -0.89 10.95 0.35
CA ALA A 62 -0.75 10.38 1.69
C ALA A 62 -0.99 8.87 1.55
N GLU A 63 -0.01 8.07 1.96
CA GLU A 63 -0.14 6.63 2.16
C GLU A 63 -1.23 6.40 3.21
N THR A 64 -2.49 6.49 2.79
CA THR A 64 -3.66 6.07 3.56
C THR A 64 -3.80 4.57 3.38
N GLY A 65 -2.71 3.85 3.62
CA GLY A 65 -2.68 2.39 3.69
C GLY A 65 -3.54 1.96 4.86
N PHE A 66 -4.84 1.84 4.61
CA PHE A 66 -5.90 1.25 5.41
C PHE A 66 -5.46 0.91 6.86
N GLU A 67 -5.45 1.90 7.76
CA GLU A 67 -5.07 1.69 9.17
C GLU A 67 -6.21 0.97 9.90
N VAL A 68 -6.35 -0.33 9.64
CA VAL A 68 -7.36 -1.18 10.28
C VAL A 68 -6.84 -1.84 11.56
N ALA A 69 -5.55 -1.71 11.85
CA ALA A 69 -4.92 -2.38 12.98
C ALA A 69 -5.61 -2.01 14.31
N LEU A 70 -5.84 -0.72 14.56
CA LEU A 70 -6.53 -0.24 15.75
C LEU A 70 -7.99 -0.73 15.82
N PRO A 71 -8.87 -0.48 14.82
CA PRO A 71 -10.27 -0.91 14.90
C PRO A 71 -10.42 -2.44 14.94
N LEU A 72 -9.55 -3.21 14.28
CA LEU A 72 -9.54 -4.67 14.39
C LEU A 72 -9.13 -5.12 15.80
N MET A 73 -8.08 -4.54 16.39
CA MET A 73 -7.69 -4.87 17.77
C MET A 73 -8.80 -4.56 18.77
N VAL A 74 -9.51 -3.44 18.60
CA VAL A 74 -10.67 -3.10 19.42
C VAL A 74 -11.80 -4.12 19.22
N ALA A 75 -12.11 -4.50 17.97
CA ALA A 75 -13.15 -5.48 17.67
C ALA A 75 -12.83 -6.88 18.24
N PHE A 76 -11.60 -7.37 18.06
CA PHE A 76 -11.14 -8.64 18.62
C PHE A 76 -11.09 -8.61 20.15
N GLY A 77 -10.66 -7.50 20.76
CA GLY A 77 -10.71 -7.29 22.20
C GLY A 77 -12.14 -7.38 22.73
N ALA A 78 -13.07 -6.62 22.15
CA ALA A 78 -14.48 -6.64 22.55
C ALA A 78 -15.10 -8.05 22.43
N LEU A 79 -14.78 -8.79 21.36
CA LEU A 79 -15.26 -10.15 21.15
C LEU A 79 -14.71 -11.12 22.21
N ALA A 80 -13.42 -11.04 22.52
CA ALA A 80 -12.79 -11.88 23.55
C ALA A 80 -13.35 -11.60 24.95
N PHE A 81 -13.50 -10.32 25.32
CA PHE A 81 -14.08 -9.91 26.61
C PHE A 81 -15.55 -10.33 26.72
N GLY A 82 -16.35 -10.12 25.67
CA GLY A 82 -17.75 -10.54 25.62
C GLY A 82 -17.90 -12.07 25.75
N GLY A 83 -17.08 -12.84 25.02
CA GLY A 83 -17.06 -14.29 25.09
C GLY A 83 -16.66 -14.81 26.48
N LEU A 84 -15.66 -14.21 27.12
CA LEU A 84 -15.21 -14.62 28.45
C LEU A 84 -16.26 -14.32 29.53
N ALA A 85 -16.88 -13.14 29.47
CA ALA A 85 -17.97 -12.77 30.38
C ALA A 85 -19.19 -13.69 30.20
N PHE A 86 -19.54 -14.02 28.95
CA PHE A 86 -20.64 -14.94 28.65
C PHE A 86 -20.35 -16.36 29.15
N ALA A 87 -19.16 -16.89 28.90
CA ALA A 87 -18.75 -18.21 29.38
C ALA A 87 -18.76 -18.29 30.92
N PHE A 88 -18.29 -17.24 31.58
CA PHE A 88 -18.28 -17.17 33.04
C PHE A 88 -19.71 -17.11 33.62
N ALA A 89 -20.58 -16.27 33.06
CA ALA A 89 -21.99 -16.19 33.44
C ALA A 89 -22.73 -17.51 33.19
N TYR A 90 -22.45 -18.16 32.07
CA TYR A 90 -23.03 -19.46 31.72
C TYR A 90 -22.59 -20.57 32.68
N ARG A 91 -21.30 -20.61 33.05
CA ARG A 91 -20.76 -21.58 34.00
C ARG A 91 -21.36 -21.40 35.40
N ARG A 92 -21.54 -20.16 35.87
CA ARG A 92 -22.24 -19.87 37.13
C ARG A 92 -23.69 -20.38 37.13
N ARG A 93 -24.43 -20.16 36.04
CA ARG A 93 -25.84 -20.62 35.94
C ARG A 93 -25.95 -22.14 35.94
N ARG A 94 -25.03 -22.85 35.29
CA ARG A 94 -25.01 -24.31 35.28
C ARG A 94 -24.74 -24.91 36.66
N LEU A 95 -23.84 -24.30 37.44
CA LEU A 95 -23.52 -24.76 38.80
C LEU A 95 -24.68 -24.54 39.79
N ALA A 96 -25.53 -23.54 39.56
CA ALA A 96 -26.72 -23.30 40.38
C ALA A 96 -27.86 -24.28 40.10
N LEU A 97 -27.87 -24.94 38.93
CA LEU A 97 -28.89 -25.93 38.54
C LEU A 97 -28.49 -27.36 38.91
N SER A 98 -27.25 -27.57 39.39
CA SER A 98 -26.73 -28.88 39.80
C SER A 98 -26.76 -29.12 41.31
N SER A 99 -27.61 -28.39 42.06
CA SER A 99 -28.04 -28.84 43.39
C SER A 99 -29.35 -29.62 43.25
N PRO A 100 -29.33 -30.94 43.00
CA PRO A 100 -30.44 -31.78 43.39
C PRO A 100 -30.45 -31.88 44.91
N GLU A 101 -31.67 -31.88 45.44
CA GLU A 101 -32.05 -32.08 46.83
C GLU A 101 -31.12 -33.05 47.56
N GLN A 102 -30.45 -32.57 48.61
CA GLN A 102 -29.88 -33.45 49.62
C GLN A 102 -30.74 -33.36 50.88
N GLY A 103 -31.53 -34.41 51.09
CA GLY A 103 -31.88 -35.00 52.39
C GLY A 103 -32.83 -34.22 53.28
#